data_AF-A0A6J3BZV3-F1
#
_entry.id   AF-A0A6J3BZV3-F1
#
_cell.length_a   1.000
_cell.length_b   1.000
_cell.length_c   1.000
_cell.angle_alpha   90.00
_cell.angle_beta   90.00
_cell.angle_gamma   90.00
#
_symmetry.space_group_name_H-M   'P 1'
#
loop_
_entity.id
_entity.type
_entity.pdbx_description
1 polymer ?
#
loop_
_entity_poly.entity_id
_entity_poly.type
_entity_poly.pdbx_seq_one_letter_code
_entity_poly.pdbx_strand_id
1 'polypeptide(L)'
;MSNINIIYKFNSPEEQQNNERTSATQLNPRNRQLPPWPQPRSQTEKMFLIPKELNPEDEVSIQGTVTNNPNSLTFNVTVENGDYYQLEVNFVENRLFIRKMEENYTEDINGRHENMQATDLLSGLNFNLGFTCGEKNGIGYYIQLKYDGYPLEEFEINNSCNKIRYISLDGDVERVNKLEFMFS
;
A
#
# COMPACT_ATOMS: atom_id res chain seq x y z
N MET A 1 -1.32 -5.30 -25.86
CA MET A 1 -1.88 -4.21 -25.04
C MET A 1 -0.70 -3.36 -24.58
N SER A 2 -0.85 -2.04 -24.50
CA SER A 2 0.25 -1.14 -24.14
C SER A 2 0.19 -0.89 -22.63
N ASN A 3 1.18 -1.35 -21.89
CA ASN A 3 1.26 -1.11 -20.44
C ASN A 3 1.36 0.40 -20.18
N ILE A 4 0.54 0.91 -19.27
CA ILE A 4 0.57 2.32 -18.84
C ILE A 4 1.35 2.37 -17.51
N ASN A 5 2.46 3.10 -17.49
CA ASN A 5 3.20 3.38 -16.26
C ASN A 5 2.97 4.83 -15.83
N ILE A 6 2.48 5.03 -14.61
CA ILE A 6 2.33 6.35 -13.99
C ILE A 6 3.29 6.44 -12.80
N ILE A 7 4.19 7.41 -12.83
CA ILE A 7 5.20 7.63 -11.80
C ILE A 7 5.04 9.04 -11.21
N TYR A 8 4.92 9.10 -9.88
CA TYR A 8 5.03 10.34 -9.13
C TYR A 8 6.34 10.35 -8.35
N LYS A 9 7.07 11.46 -8.43
CA LYS A 9 8.29 11.73 -7.65
C LYS A 9 8.08 13.01 -6.86
N PHE A 10 8.46 12.98 -5.60
CA PHE A 10 8.35 14.15 -4.71
C PHE A 10 9.75 14.69 -4.45
N ASN A 11 9.99 15.96 -4.79
CA ASN A 11 11.30 16.59 -4.64
C ASN A 11 11.46 17.26 -3.27
N SER A 12 10.37 17.56 -2.57
CA SER A 12 10.41 18.15 -1.22
C SER A 12 9.24 17.71 -0.31
N PRO A 13 9.41 17.80 1.03
CA PRO A 13 8.32 17.62 1.98
C PRO A 13 7.16 18.62 1.80
N GLU A 14 7.41 19.79 1.20
CA GLU A 14 6.37 20.81 0.92
C GLU A 14 5.49 20.41 -0.28
N GLU A 15 6.09 19.82 -1.33
CA GLU A 15 5.33 19.21 -2.44
C GLU A 15 4.46 18.05 -1.94
N GLN A 16 4.97 17.30 -0.96
CA GLN A 16 4.21 16.27 -0.25
C GLN A 16 3.07 16.87 0.60
N GLN A 17 3.33 17.87 1.44
CA GLN A 17 2.30 18.49 2.28
C GLN A 17 1.20 19.20 1.48
N ASN A 18 1.51 19.80 0.33
CA ASN A 18 0.49 20.40 -0.53
C ASN A 18 -0.45 19.35 -1.14
N ASN A 19 0.06 18.15 -1.38
CA ASN A 19 -0.72 16.97 -1.80
C ASN A 19 -1.50 16.36 -0.63
N GLU A 20 -0.99 16.42 0.60
CA GLU A 20 -1.64 15.88 1.82
C GLU A 20 -2.72 16.82 2.40
N ARG A 21 -2.49 18.14 2.43
CA ARG A 21 -3.41 19.15 3.03
C ARG A 21 -4.70 19.36 2.23
N THR A 22 -4.76 18.90 0.99
CA THR A 22 -5.94 18.96 0.12
C THR A 22 -6.58 17.58 -0.02
N SER A 23 -6.80 16.86 1.08
CA SER A 23 -7.44 15.52 1.08
C SER A 23 -6.97 14.64 -0.07
N ALA A 24 -5.66 14.42 -0.14
CA ALA A 24 -4.93 13.70 -1.20
C ALA A 24 -5.22 14.16 -2.64
N THR A 25 -4.14 14.35 -3.38
CA THR A 25 -4.18 14.73 -4.79
C THR A 25 -5.13 13.84 -5.59
N GLN A 26 -6.21 14.44 -6.12
CA GLN A 26 -7.02 13.82 -7.15
C GLN A 26 -6.19 13.75 -8.42
N LEU A 27 -5.68 12.56 -8.74
CA LEU A 27 -4.71 12.39 -9.82
C LEU A 27 -5.34 12.12 -11.21
N ASN A 28 -6.68 12.09 -11.33
CA ASN A 28 -7.42 12.36 -12.58
C ASN A 28 -8.95 12.38 -12.35
N PRO A 29 -9.73 13.32 -12.93
CA PRO A 29 -11.18 13.29 -12.87
C PRO A 29 -11.74 12.58 -14.12
N ARG A 30 -12.23 11.35 -13.99
CA ARG A 30 -13.14 10.78 -14.99
C ARG A 30 -14.41 10.29 -14.32
N ASN A 31 -15.47 11.11 -14.40
CA ASN A 31 -16.93 10.85 -14.41
C ASN A 31 -17.50 9.61 -13.67
N ARG A 32 -16.87 9.10 -12.63
CA ARG A 32 -17.52 8.31 -11.58
C ARG A 32 -17.41 9.09 -10.29
N GLN A 33 -18.51 9.13 -9.53
CA GLN A 33 -18.52 9.65 -8.18
C GLN A 33 -17.47 8.86 -7.40
N LEU A 34 -16.34 9.49 -7.08
CA LEU A 34 -15.28 8.86 -6.33
C LEU A 34 -15.85 8.42 -4.97
N PRO A 35 -15.44 7.25 -4.45
CA PRO A 35 -15.83 6.86 -3.11
C PRO A 35 -15.41 7.95 -2.12
N PRO A 36 -16.13 8.11 -0.99
CA PRO A 36 -15.74 9.08 0.02
C PRO A 36 -14.28 8.85 0.43
N TRP A 37 -13.56 9.96 0.65
CA TRP A 37 -12.19 9.89 1.11
C TRP A 37 -12.16 9.18 2.47
N PRO A 38 -11.36 8.12 2.66
CA PRO A 38 -11.27 7.49 3.96
C PRO A 38 -10.67 8.50 4.94
N GLN A 39 -11.16 8.50 6.17
CA GLN A 39 -10.53 9.32 7.20
C GLN A 39 -9.21 8.66 7.62
N PRO A 40 -8.11 9.41 7.73
CA PRO A 40 -6.88 8.91 8.34
C PRO A 40 -7.18 8.34 9.73
N ARG A 41 -6.60 7.19 10.04
CA ARG A 41 -6.71 6.47 11.31
C ARG A 41 -5.78 7.03 12.37
N SER A 42 -4.73 7.72 11.95
CA SER A 42 -3.77 8.38 12.84
C SER A 42 -3.33 9.72 12.24
N GLN A 43 -2.64 10.53 13.05
CA GLN A 43 -2.09 11.82 12.58
C GLN A 43 -0.86 11.64 11.67
N THR A 44 -0.24 10.46 11.70
CA THR A 44 0.97 10.13 10.94
C THR A 44 0.66 9.39 9.64
N GLU A 45 -0.60 8.96 9.46
CA GLU A 45 -1.02 8.23 8.27
C GLU A 45 -1.08 9.13 7.03
N LYS A 46 -0.33 8.73 6.00
CA LYS A 46 -0.27 9.31 4.66
C LYS A 46 -1.07 8.43 3.72
N MET A 47 -2.10 8.98 3.08
CA MET A 47 -3.01 8.24 2.20
C MET A 47 -2.86 8.65 0.74
N PHE A 48 -2.91 7.69 -0.18
CA PHE A 48 -2.77 7.91 -1.61
C PHE A 48 -3.90 7.23 -2.39
N LEU A 49 -4.51 7.97 -3.33
CA LEU A 49 -5.53 7.45 -4.24
C LEU A 49 -4.87 6.73 -5.41
N ILE A 50 -5.37 5.56 -5.75
CA ILE A 50 -5.01 4.89 -7.00
C ILE A 50 -5.71 5.62 -8.16
N PRO A 51 -4.98 6.09 -9.18
CA PRO A 51 -5.52 7.03 -10.18
C PRO A 51 -6.54 6.42 -11.16
N LYS A 52 -6.71 5.09 -11.14
CA LYS A 52 -7.77 4.38 -11.87
C LYS A 52 -8.13 3.08 -11.17
N GLU A 53 -9.22 2.45 -11.60
CA GLU A 53 -9.56 1.09 -11.18
C GLU A 53 -8.46 0.10 -11.61
N LEU A 54 -8.04 -0.76 -10.68
CA LEU A 54 -7.08 -1.81 -10.95
C LEU A 54 -7.73 -2.97 -11.72
N ASN A 55 -7.01 -3.46 -12.72
CA ASN A 55 -7.23 -4.77 -13.31
C ASN A 55 -6.39 -5.82 -12.57
N PRO A 56 -6.72 -7.13 -12.69
CA PRO A 56 -5.81 -8.19 -12.30
C PRO A 56 -4.43 -8.00 -12.93
N GLU A 57 -3.39 -8.32 -12.17
CA GLU A 57 -1.96 -8.15 -12.49
C GLU A 57 -1.43 -6.71 -12.51
N ASP A 58 -2.27 -5.70 -12.26
CA ASP A 58 -1.78 -4.34 -12.03
C ASP A 58 -0.95 -4.28 -10.73
N GLU A 59 0.09 -3.46 -10.73
CA GLU A 59 1.04 -3.32 -9.63
C GLU A 59 1.11 -1.88 -9.13
N VAL A 60 1.18 -1.74 -7.80
CA VAL A 60 1.38 -0.46 -7.13
C VAL A 60 2.56 -0.58 -6.19
N SER A 61 3.47 0.39 -6.25
CA SER A 61 4.61 0.46 -5.33
C SER A 61 4.81 1.86 -4.75
N ILE A 62 5.36 1.89 -3.54
CA ILE A 62 5.68 3.07 -2.78
C ILE A 62 7.10 2.95 -2.22
N GLN A 63 7.90 3.99 -2.46
CA GLN A 63 9.27 4.08 -1.98
C GLN A 63 9.41 5.29 -1.09
N GLY A 64 10.19 5.15 -0.04
CA GLY A 64 10.41 6.23 0.91
C GLY A 64 11.55 5.94 1.88
N THR A 65 11.65 6.81 2.87
CA THR A 65 12.60 6.68 3.97
C THR A 65 11.87 6.70 5.31
N VAL A 66 12.31 5.83 6.22
CA VAL A 66 11.95 5.90 7.64
C VAL A 66 12.87 6.86 8.37
N THR A 67 12.45 7.33 9.55
CA THR A 67 13.29 8.15 10.43
C THR A 67 14.47 7.34 10.99
N ASN A 68 15.43 8.01 11.62
CA ASN A 68 16.50 7.33 12.37
C ASN A 68 15.92 6.60 13.59
N ASN A 69 16.21 5.31 13.73
CA ASN A 69 15.68 4.42 14.77
C ASN A 69 14.14 4.35 14.78
N PRO A 70 13.52 3.89 13.68
CA PRO A 70 12.07 3.78 13.60
C PRO A 70 11.57 2.70 14.57
N ASN A 71 10.37 2.87 15.11
CA ASN A 71 9.67 1.84 15.87
C ASN A 71 8.78 1.00 14.97
N SER A 72 8.08 1.65 14.02
CA SER A 72 7.17 0.96 13.11
C SER A 72 7.06 1.61 11.72
N LEU A 73 6.67 0.79 10.75
CA LEU A 73 6.22 1.19 9.44
C LEU A 73 5.02 0.31 9.07
N THR A 74 3.89 0.92 8.73
CA THR A 74 2.69 0.18 8.34
C THR A 74 2.29 0.56 6.93
N PHE A 75 2.11 -0.43 6.07
CA PHE A 75 1.58 -0.28 4.71
C PHE A 75 0.21 -0.94 4.61
N ASN A 76 -0.80 -0.20 4.16
CA ASN A 76 -2.14 -0.71 4.01
C ASN A 76 -2.63 -0.59 2.57
N VAL A 77 -3.38 -1.59 2.13
CA VAL A 77 -4.15 -1.60 0.90
C VAL A 77 -5.63 -1.57 1.28
N THR A 78 -6.35 -0.52 0.88
CA THR A 78 -7.73 -0.28 1.32
C THR A 78 -8.72 -0.39 0.16
N VAL A 79 -9.80 -1.11 0.42
CA VAL A 79 -10.93 -1.33 -0.47
C VAL A 79 -12.01 -0.27 -0.24
N GLU A 80 -12.82 0.01 -1.26
CA GLU A 80 -13.93 0.97 -1.22
C GLU A 80 -14.90 0.78 -0.04
N ASN A 81 -15.14 -0.47 0.40
CA ASN A 81 -16.03 -0.80 1.50
C ASN A 81 -15.41 -0.60 2.89
N GLY A 82 -14.13 -0.22 2.97
CA GLY A 82 -13.40 -0.01 4.23
C GLY A 82 -12.57 -1.20 4.68
N ASP A 83 -12.65 -2.35 4.00
CA ASP A 83 -11.73 -3.46 4.25
C ASP A 83 -10.30 -3.03 3.94
N TYR A 84 -9.33 -3.51 4.73
CA TYR A 84 -7.93 -3.27 4.46
C TYR A 84 -7.05 -4.47 4.74
N TYR A 85 -5.98 -4.54 3.96
CA TYR A 85 -4.96 -5.56 4.02
C TYR A 85 -3.64 -4.89 4.38
N GLN A 86 -3.04 -5.33 5.47
CA GLN A 86 -1.99 -4.61 6.18
C GLN A 86 -0.70 -5.42 6.21
N LEU A 87 0.41 -4.73 5.97
CA LEU A 87 1.75 -5.12 6.39
C LEU A 87 2.21 -4.18 7.50
N GLU A 88 2.40 -4.70 8.70
CA GLU A 88 3.05 -4.00 9.80
C GLU A 88 4.50 -4.49 9.93
N VAL A 89 5.42 -3.54 9.90
CA VAL A 89 6.85 -3.73 10.11
C VAL A 89 7.18 -3.18 11.48
N ASN A 90 7.44 -4.05 12.46
CA ASN A 90 7.76 -3.67 13.82
C ASN A 90 9.26 -3.79 14.05
N PHE A 91 9.96 -2.67 14.11
CA PHE A 91 11.41 -2.62 14.25
C PHE A 91 11.89 -2.85 15.69
N VAL A 92 11.02 -2.63 16.68
CA VAL A 92 11.34 -2.87 18.11
C VAL A 92 11.40 -4.37 18.40
N GLU A 93 10.40 -5.12 17.94
CA GLU A 93 10.37 -6.58 18.05
C GLU A 93 11.17 -7.26 16.93
N ASN A 94 11.55 -6.49 15.90
CA ASN A 94 12.19 -6.95 14.68
C ASN A 94 11.38 -8.04 13.94
N ARG A 95 10.08 -7.83 13.81
CA ARG A 95 9.11 -8.76 13.20
C ARG A 95 8.20 -8.09 12.19
N LEU A 96 7.65 -8.92 11.31
CA LEU A 96 6.61 -8.54 10.36
C LEU A 96 5.27 -9.17 10.77
N PHE A 97 4.19 -8.42 10.60
CA PHE A 97 2.83 -8.93 10.75
C PHE A 97 2.03 -8.61 9.49
N ILE A 98 1.28 -9.58 8.98
CA ILE A 98 0.34 -9.36 7.89
C ILE A 98 -1.06 -9.63 8.40
N ARG A 99 -1.96 -8.67 8.21
CA ARG A 99 -3.35 -8.77 8.67
C ARG A 99 -4.35 -8.47 7.58
N LYS A 100 -5.44 -9.22 7.62
CA LYS A 100 -6.65 -8.96 6.86
C LYS A 100 -7.71 -8.45 7.82
N MET A 101 -8.23 -7.26 7.56
CA MET A 101 -9.22 -6.60 8.41
C MET A 101 -10.43 -6.25 7.54
N GLU A 102 -11.45 -7.09 7.64
CA GLU A 102 -12.73 -6.95 6.95
C GLU A 102 -13.81 -6.61 7.98
N GLU A 103 -14.94 -6.02 7.57
CA GLU A 103 -16.00 -5.41 8.39
C GLU A 103 -16.12 -5.87 9.88
N ASN A 104 -16.15 -7.18 10.16
CA ASN A 104 -16.18 -7.73 11.52
C ASN A 104 -15.17 -8.87 11.76
N TYR A 105 -14.15 -8.96 10.92
CA TYR A 105 -13.20 -10.06 10.88
C TYR A 105 -11.77 -9.54 10.81
N THR A 106 -10.93 -9.98 11.74
CA THR A 106 -9.49 -9.76 11.69
C THR A 106 -8.79 -11.11 11.68
N GLU A 107 -7.90 -11.28 10.73
CA GLU A 107 -7.09 -12.48 10.55
C GLU A 107 -5.62 -12.09 10.46
N ASP A 108 -4.81 -12.68 11.33
CA ASP A 108 -3.36 -12.68 11.15
C ASP A 108 -3.01 -13.75 10.12
N ILE A 109 -2.41 -13.33 9.01
CA ILE A 109 -1.94 -14.23 7.96
C ILE A 109 -0.63 -14.84 8.45
N ASN A 110 -0.57 -16.16 8.51
CA ASN A 110 0.69 -16.88 8.77
C ASN A 110 1.34 -17.23 7.42
N GLY A 111 2.68 -17.23 7.35
CA GLY A 111 3.34 -17.49 6.08
C GLY A 111 4.84 -17.24 6.06
N ARG A 112 5.36 -16.92 4.87
CA ARG A 112 6.80 -16.80 4.62
C ARG A 112 7.42 -15.63 5.37
N HIS A 113 6.68 -14.53 5.47
CA HIS A 113 7.11 -13.30 6.13
C HIS A 113 7.46 -13.50 7.62
N GLU A 114 6.94 -14.54 8.28
CA GLU A 114 7.27 -14.83 9.69
C GLU A 114 8.74 -15.24 9.91
N ASN A 115 9.43 -15.67 8.85
CA ASN A 115 10.87 -15.98 8.89
C ASN A 115 11.75 -14.77 8.53
N MET A 116 11.14 -13.62 8.26
CA MET A 116 11.84 -12.38 7.91
C MET A 116 11.87 -11.43 9.10
N GLN A 117 12.92 -10.63 9.16
CA GLN A 117 13.10 -9.57 10.13
C GLN A 117 12.60 -8.25 9.57
N ALA A 118 12.19 -7.35 10.46
CA ALA A 118 11.76 -5.99 10.06
C ALA A 118 12.86 -5.26 9.29
N THR A 119 14.12 -5.44 9.70
CA THR A 119 15.29 -4.86 9.04
C THR A 119 15.53 -5.42 7.63
N ASP A 120 15.00 -6.60 7.29
CA ASP A 120 15.15 -7.17 5.95
C ASP A 120 14.37 -6.37 4.90
N LEU A 121 13.35 -5.61 5.32
CA LEU A 121 12.56 -4.72 4.46
C LEU A 121 13.19 -3.33 4.28
N LEU A 122 14.43 -3.13 4.74
CA LEU A 122 15.14 -1.88 4.62
C LEU A 122 16.48 -2.05 3.88
N SER A 123 16.78 -1.10 2.99
CA SER A 123 18.13 -0.84 2.49
C SER A 123 18.67 0.45 3.12
N GLY A 124 19.31 0.30 4.29
CA GLY A 124 19.64 1.42 5.17
C GLY A 124 18.37 1.95 5.84
N LEU A 125 17.96 3.17 5.50
CA LEU A 125 16.68 3.76 5.94
C LEU A 125 15.62 3.75 4.83
N ASN A 126 15.94 3.19 3.66
CA ASN A 126 15.01 3.20 2.52
C ASN A 126 14.14 1.95 2.55
N PHE A 127 12.87 2.11 2.22
CA PHE A 127 11.94 1.02 1.96
C PHE A 127 11.37 1.11 0.54
N ASN A 128 10.94 -0.02 0.01
CA ASN A 128 10.25 -0.15 -1.26
C ASN A 128 9.19 -1.25 -1.13
N LEU A 129 7.97 -0.84 -0.84
CA LEU A 129 6.85 -1.73 -0.58
C LEU A 129 5.85 -1.64 -1.72
N GLY A 130 5.09 -2.70 -1.95
CA GLY A 130 4.06 -2.68 -2.97
C GLY A 130 3.12 -3.85 -2.87
N PHE A 131 2.21 -3.91 -3.83
CA PHE A 131 1.36 -5.06 -4.01
C PHE A 131 0.98 -5.25 -5.49
N THR A 132 0.65 -6.47 -5.84
CA THR A 132 -0.13 -6.82 -7.03
C THR A 132 -1.46 -7.38 -6.58
N CYS A 133 -2.54 -6.99 -7.25
CA CYS A 133 -3.82 -7.70 -7.14
C CYS A 133 -3.99 -8.60 -8.35
N GLY A 134 -4.23 -9.89 -8.14
CA GLY A 134 -4.40 -10.85 -9.23
C GLY A 134 -5.69 -11.64 -9.13
N GLU A 135 -5.93 -12.47 -10.14
CA GLU A 135 -7.13 -13.31 -10.25
C GLU A 135 -6.71 -14.78 -10.45
N LYS A 136 -7.26 -15.68 -9.62
CA LYS A 136 -7.03 -17.13 -9.73
C LYS A 136 -8.08 -17.76 -10.62
N ASN A 137 -7.79 -17.87 -11.92
CA ASN A 137 -8.58 -18.62 -12.90
C ASN A 137 -10.10 -18.31 -12.90
N GLY A 138 -10.50 -17.08 -12.59
CA GLY A 138 -11.92 -16.69 -12.51
C GLY A 138 -12.67 -17.19 -11.27
N ILE A 139 -11.97 -17.77 -10.30
CA ILE A 139 -12.57 -18.36 -9.08
C ILE A 139 -12.49 -17.40 -7.90
N GLY A 140 -11.47 -16.54 -7.85
CA GLY A 140 -11.28 -15.58 -6.78
C GLY A 140 -10.12 -14.63 -7.05
N TYR A 141 -9.92 -13.69 -6.13
CA TYR A 141 -8.89 -12.67 -6.21
C TYR A 141 -7.88 -12.83 -5.07
N TYR A 142 -6.67 -12.32 -5.28
CA TYR A 142 -5.64 -12.31 -4.25
C TYR A 142 -4.89 -10.99 -4.24
N ILE A 143 -4.28 -10.69 -3.10
CA ILE A 143 -3.23 -9.68 -2.99
C ILE A 143 -1.91 -10.41 -2.77
N GLN A 144 -0.92 -10.03 -3.56
CA GLN A 144 0.47 -10.38 -3.31
C GLN A 144 1.20 -9.13 -2.84
N LEU A 145 1.56 -9.08 -1.56
CA LEU A 145 2.41 -8.03 -1.01
C LEU A 145 3.84 -8.23 -1.53
N LYS A 146 4.55 -7.12 -1.74
CA LYS A 146 5.90 -7.13 -2.31
C LYS A 146 6.87 -6.24 -1.54
N TYR A 147 8.12 -6.65 -1.55
CA TYR A 147 9.27 -5.87 -1.13
C TYR A 147 10.35 -5.90 -2.22
N ASP A 148 10.84 -4.73 -2.62
CA ASP A 148 11.80 -4.59 -3.72
C ASP A 148 11.37 -5.29 -5.03
N GLY A 149 10.06 -5.32 -5.27
CA GLY A 149 9.45 -5.99 -6.42
C GLY A 149 9.34 -7.52 -6.30
N TYR A 150 9.89 -8.11 -5.23
CA TYR A 150 9.79 -9.55 -4.95
C TYR A 150 8.56 -9.87 -4.09
N PRO A 151 7.88 -11.00 -4.34
CA PRO A 151 6.76 -11.44 -3.51
C PRO A 151 7.17 -11.67 -2.06
N LEU A 152 6.45 -11.01 -1.14
CA LEU A 152 6.56 -11.22 0.30
C LEU A 152 5.59 -12.31 0.75
N GLU A 153 4.30 -12.11 0.46
CA GLU A 153 3.21 -13.01 0.85
C GLU A 153 2.06 -12.87 -0.13
N GLU A 154 1.30 -13.95 -0.33
CA GLU A 154 0.08 -13.95 -1.11
C GLU A 154 -1.08 -14.51 -0.29
N PHE A 155 -2.21 -13.81 -0.28
CA PHE A 155 -3.42 -14.26 0.40
C PHE A 155 -4.67 -13.87 -0.39
N GLU A 156 -5.73 -14.65 -0.18
CA GLU A 156 -7.00 -14.50 -0.90
C GLU A 156 -7.85 -13.35 -0.33
N ILE A 157 -8.49 -12.62 -1.23
CA ILE A 157 -9.37 -11.51 -0.90
C ILE A 157 -10.78 -11.76 -1.44
N ASN A 158 -11.77 -11.27 -0.70
CA ASN A 158 -13.18 -11.42 -1.08
C ASN A 158 -13.63 -10.39 -2.12
N ASN A 159 -12.82 -9.34 -2.31
CA ASN A 159 -13.12 -8.22 -3.18
C ASN A 159 -12.36 -8.35 -4.52
N SER A 160 -12.95 -7.87 -5.61
CA SER A 160 -12.26 -7.77 -6.89
C SER A 160 -11.20 -6.65 -6.87
N CYS A 161 -10.15 -6.78 -7.69
CA CYS A 161 -9.07 -5.78 -7.77
C CYS A 161 -9.59 -4.37 -8.05
N ASN A 162 -10.63 -4.24 -8.87
CA ASN A 162 -11.25 -2.97 -9.18
C ASN A 162 -11.97 -2.30 -8.00
N LYS A 163 -12.00 -2.90 -6.80
CA LYS A 163 -12.52 -2.30 -5.57
C LYS A 163 -11.43 -1.72 -4.67
N ILE A 164 -10.17 -2.03 -4.93
CA ILE A 164 -9.03 -1.40 -4.26
C ILE A 164 -8.94 0.06 -4.74
N ARG A 165 -8.82 0.98 -3.79
CA ARG A 165 -8.89 2.43 -4.08
C ARG A 165 -7.75 3.22 -3.48
N TYR A 166 -7.26 2.80 -2.33
CA TYR A 166 -6.27 3.56 -1.59
C TYR A 166 -5.13 2.66 -1.15
N ILE A 167 -3.96 3.26 -1.04
CA ILE A 167 -2.90 2.76 -0.20
C ILE A 167 -2.60 3.79 0.88
N SER A 168 -2.12 3.34 2.02
CA SER A 168 -1.62 4.24 3.05
C SER A 168 -0.32 3.75 3.67
N LEU A 169 0.45 4.72 4.15
CA LEU A 169 1.60 4.50 5.01
C LEU A 169 1.38 5.15 6.36
N ASP A 170 1.76 4.48 7.42
CA ASP A 170 1.74 5.01 8.78
C ASP A 170 3.02 4.62 9.53
N GLY A 171 3.25 5.26 10.67
CA GLY A 171 4.42 5.06 11.52
C GLY A 171 5.53 6.08 11.27
N ASP A 172 6.77 5.66 11.51
CA ASP A 172 7.95 6.52 11.54
C ASP A 172 8.52 6.81 10.13
N VAL A 173 7.65 7.25 9.22
CA VAL A 173 7.99 7.60 7.83
C VAL A 173 8.45 9.06 7.73
N GLU A 174 9.74 9.26 7.48
CA GLU A 174 10.31 10.59 7.24
C GLU A 174 9.78 11.16 5.92
N ARG A 175 9.89 10.41 4.81
CA ARG A 175 9.51 10.92 3.48
C ARG A 175 9.03 9.80 2.56
N VAL A 176 8.08 10.13 1.68
CA VAL A 176 7.74 9.32 0.51
C VAL A 176 8.45 9.91 -0.71
N ASN A 177 9.24 9.09 -1.40
CA ASN A 177 10.09 9.52 -2.50
C ASN A 177 9.44 9.26 -3.86
N LYS A 178 8.75 8.13 -4.00
CA LYS A 178 8.18 7.66 -5.26
C LYS A 178 6.88 6.90 -5.02
N LEU A 179 5.90 7.13 -5.90
CA LEU A 179 4.76 6.26 -6.11
C LEU A 179 4.78 5.80 -7.57
N GLU A 180 4.58 4.52 -7.81
CA GLU A 180 4.55 3.96 -9.15
C GLU A 180 3.36 3.02 -9.31
N PHE A 181 2.62 3.24 -10.39
CA PHE A 181 1.48 2.44 -10.79
C PHE A 181 1.76 1.84 -12.16
N MET A 182 1.90 0.53 -12.22
CA MET A 182 2.08 -0.22 -13.46
C MET A 182 0.77 -0.89 -13.82
N PHE A 183 0.19 -0.44 -14.92
CA PHE A 183 -1.08 -0.93 -15.40
C PHE A 183 -0.91 -1.74 -16.68
N SER A 184 -1.55 -2.91 -16.71
CA SER A 184 -1.68 -3.80 -17.87
C SER A 184 -2.61 -3.27 -18.96
#